data_AF-A0A967KLT1-F1
#
_entry.id   AF-A0A967KLT1-F1
#
_cell.length_a   1.000
_cell.length_b   1.000
_cell.length_c   1.000
_cell.angle_alpha   90.00
_cell.angle_beta   90.00
_cell.angle_gamma   90.00
#
_symmetry.space_group_name_H-M   'P 1'
#
loop_
_entity.id
_entity.type
_entity.pdbx_description
1 polymer ?
#
loop_
_entity_poly.entity_id
_entity_poly.type
_entity_poly.pdbx_seq_one_letter_code
_entity_poly.pdbx_strand_id
1 'polypeptide(L)'
;AQVNERDLRETYLPHFEACVKEADAYSIMGAYNRMNSEACCASPTLLQKILREEWGFEGFVVSDCWAIYDIYANHKLVETAEEAAALAVEMGCELNCGATYPALLKA
;
A
#
# COMPACT_ATOMS: atom_id res chain seq x y z
N ALA A 1 -4.87 -4.74 11.71
CA ALA A 1 -4.13 -4.38 12.93
C ALA A 1 -4.56 -3.01 13.41
N GLN A 2 -4.60 -2.80 14.72
CA GLN A 2 -4.78 -1.48 15.33
C GLN A 2 -3.44 -1.11 15.97
N VAL A 3 -2.85 0.01 15.55
CA VAL A 3 -1.52 0.45 15.97
C VAL A 3 -1.61 1.95 16.25
N ASN A 4 -1.14 2.37 17.43
CA ASN A 4 -1.09 3.80 17.75
C ASN A 4 0.09 4.47 17.03
N GLU A 5 0.06 5.80 16.93
CA GLU A 5 1.10 6.56 16.20
C GLU A 5 2.50 6.33 16.76
N ARG A 6 2.65 6.23 18.09
CA ARG A 6 3.96 6.01 18.70
C ARG A 6 4.56 4.67 18.26
N ASP A 7 3.82 3.59 18.41
CA ASP A 7 4.32 2.25 18.05
C ASP A 7 4.58 2.17 16.53
N LEU A 8 3.71 2.78 15.72
CA LEU A 8 3.90 2.86 14.27
C LEU A 8 5.25 3.51 13.93
N ARG A 9 5.52 4.69 14.52
CA ARG A 9 6.72 5.50 14.25
C ARG A 9 8.00 4.95 14.87
N GLU A 10 7.92 4.40 16.07
CA GLU A 10 9.09 3.98 16.84
C GLU A 10 9.46 2.50 16.63
N THR A 11 8.52 1.66 16.20
CA THR A 11 8.75 0.20 16.07
C THR A 11 8.61 -0.30 14.63
N TYR A 12 7.51 0.00 13.94
CA TYR A 12 7.23 -0.64 12.64
C TYR A 12 7.92 0.04 11.46
N LEU A 13 7.92 1.37 11.42
CA LEU A 13 8.40 2.15 10.30
C LEU A 13 9.92 2.41 10.20
N PRO A 14 10.73 2.47 11.28
CA PRO A 14 12.13 2.89 11.19
C PRO A 14 12.97 2.11 10.17
N HIS A 15 12.73 0.81 10.04
CA HIS A 15 13.44 -0.07 9.10
C HIS A 15 13.13 0.29 7.64
N PHE A 16 11.90 0.69 7.33
CA PHE A 16 11.50 1.13 6.00
C PHE A 16 12.02 2.54 5.71
N GLU A 17 11.97 3.43 6.70
CA GLU A 17 12.52 4.79 6.58
C GLU A 17 14.00 4.76 6.21
N ALA A 18 14.80 3.92 6.90
CA ALA A 18 16.22 3.74 6.60
C ALA A 18 16.44 3.20 5.17
N CYS A 19 15.64 2.23 4.74
CA CYS A 19 15.71 1.72 3.36
C CYS A 19 15.45 2.83 2.32
N VAL A 20 14.51 3.74 2.60
CA VAL A 20 14.17 4.84 1.69
C VAL A 20 15.21 5.95 1.72
N LYS A 21 15.55 6.46 2.91
CA LYS A 21 16.32 7.70 3.07
C LYS A 21 17.83 7.49 3.12
N GLU A 22 18.29 6.28 3.45
CA GLU A 22 19.71 5.98 3.63
C GLU A 22 20.24 4.97 2.61
N ALA A 23 19.41 4.06 2.12
CA ALA A 23 19.82 2.97 1.23
C ALA A 23 19.31 3.11 -0.22
N ASP A 24 18.61 4.21 -0.54
CA ASP A 24 18.07 4.50 -1.87
C ASP A 24 17.28 3.32 -2.48
N ALA A 25 16.46 2.65 -1.65
CA ALA A 25 15.58 1.60 -2.14
C ALA A 25 14.68 2.17 -3.25
N TYR A 26 14.57 1.44 -4.37
CA TYR A 26 13.78 1.90 -5.51
C TYR A 26 12.40 1.25 -5.61
N SER A 27 12.14 0.25 -4.77
CA SER A 27 10.83 -0.41 -4.68
C SER A 27 10.47 -0.77 -3.24
N ILE A 28 9.19 -0.63 -2.90
CA ILE A 28 8.60 -1.10 -1.65
C ILE A 28 7.42 -2.02 -1.96
N MET A 29 7.26 -3.07 -1.17
CA MET A 29 6.10 -3.95 -1.28
C MET A 29 5.03 -3.59 -0.24
N GLY A 30 3.81 -3.32 -0.69
CA GLY A 30 2.66 -3.13 0.19
C GLY A 30 2.21 -4.48 0.77
N ALA A 31 1.97 -4.55 2.08
CA ALA A 31 1.58 -5.79 2.75
C ALA A 31 0.11 -6.19 2.49
N TYR A 32 -0.21 -7.45 2.77
CA TYR A 32 -1.58 -7.98 2.72
C TYR A 32 -2.54 -7.29 3.68
N ASN A 33 -2.16 -7.10 4.93
CA ASN A 33 -3.11 -6.79 5.99
C ASN A 33 -3.68 -5.37 5.91
N ARG A 34 -4.69 -5.11 6.75
CA ARG A 34 -5.13 -3.76 7.07
C ARG A 34 -4.37 -3.18 8.25
N MET A 35 -4.10 -1.88 8.22
CA MET A 35 -3.59 -1.09 9.35
C MET A 35 -4.55 0.07 9.61
N ASN A 36 -5.08 0.17 10.84
CA ASN A 36 -6.05 1.18 11.26
C ASN A 36 -7.21 1.36 10.27
N SER A 37 -7.72 0.22 9.76
CA SER A 37 -8.81 0.09 8.78
C SER A 37 -8.45 0.30 7.31
N GLU A 38 -7.27 0.81 6.98
CA GLU A 38 -6.80 0.95 5.60
C GLU A 38 -6.10 -0.33 5.13
N ALA A 39 -6.30 -0.76 3.88
CA ALA A 39 -5.47 -1.83 3.31
C ALA A 39 -4.08 -1.28 3.00
N CYS A 40 -2.99 -1.96 3.40
CA CYS A 40 -1.64 -1.40 3.26
C CYS A 40 -1.27 -1.07 1.80
N CYS A 41 -1.73 -1.86 0.83
CA CYS A 41 -1.54 -1.60 -0.61
C CYS A 41 -2.43 -0.48 -1.18
N ALA A 42 -3.29 0.12 -0.37
CA ALA A 42 -4.21 1.18 -0.76
C ALA A 42 -4.40 2.18 0.40
N SER A 43 -3.33 2.40 1.18
CA SER A 43 -3.37 3.19 2.40
C SER A 43 -2.87 4.61 2.09
N PRO A 44 -3.74 5.64 2.11
CA PRO A 44 -3.28 7.03 1.98
C PRO A 44 -2.31 7.41 3.09
N THR A 45 -2.48 6.86 4.30
CA THR A 45 -1.58 7.13 5.41
C THR A 45 -0.17 6.60 5.16
N LEU A 46 -0.05 5.33 4.75
CA LEU A 46 1.27 4.71 4.53
C LEU A 46 1.91 5.16 3.22
N LEU A 47 1.17 5.08 2.11
CA LEU A 47 1.74 5.24 0.77
C LEU A 47 1.86 6.70 0.35
N GLN A 48 0.90 7.57 0.69
CA GLN A 48 0.97 8.98 0.31
C GLN A 48 1.68 9.80 1.38
N LYS A 49 1.05 9.91 2.56
CA LYS A 49 1.54 10.80 3.61
C LYS A 49 2.94 10.40 4.10
N ILE A 50 3.14 9.17 4.55
CA ILE A 50 4.41 8.77 5.14
C ILE A 50 5.47 8.53 4.07
N LEU A 51 5.19 7.64 3.12
CA LEU A 51 6.20 7.21 2.16
C LEU A 51 6.58 8.32 1.15
N ARG A 52 5.61 9.04 0.57
CA ARG A 52 5.88 10.06 -0.45
C ARG A 52 6.11 11.43 0.16
N GLU A 53 5.20 11.94 1.00
CA GLU A 53 5.29 13.32 1.49
C GLU A 53 6.36 13.48 2.58
N GLU A 54 6.42 12.58 3.57
CA GLU A 54 7.35 12.71 4.70
C GLU A 54 8.75 12.17 4.38
N TRP A 55 8.85 11.05 3.66
CA TRP A 55 10.15 10.42 3.35
C TRP A 55 10.71 10.77 1.97
N GLY A 56 9.90 11.32 1.06
CA GLY A 56 10.35 11.71 -0.26
C GLY A 56 10.67 10.53 -1.18
N PHE A 57 10.01 9.38 -1.02
CA PHE A 57 10.24 8.21 -1.87
C PHE A 57 9.85 8.49 -3.33
N GLU A 58 10.76 8.28 -4.28
CA GLU A 58 10.54 8.51 -5.72
C GLU A 58 10.43 7.22 -6.55
N GLY A 59 10.56 6.04 -5.91
CA GLY A 59 10.48 4.73 -6.57
C GLY A 59 9.05 4.28 -6.86
N PHE A 60 8.83 2.97 -6.95
CA PHE A 60 7.50 2.39 -7.17
C PHE A 60 7.11 1.38 -6.09
N VAL A 61 5.82 1.28 -5.83
CA VAL A 61 5.22 0.33 -4.91
C VAL A 61 4.66 -0.85 -5.70
N VAL A 62 4.98 -2.06 -5.25
CA VAL A 62 4.38 -3.30 -5.74
C VAL A 62 3.47 -3.89 -4.67
N SER A 63 2.30 -4.39 -5.02
CA SER A 63 1.47 -5.12 -4.07
C SER A 63 2.14 -6.45 -3.72
N ASP A 64 1.96 -6.93 -2.48
CA ASP A 64 2.15 -8.35 -2.22
C ASP A 64 1.21 -9.17 -3.12
N CYS A 65 1.54 -10.44 -3.34
CA CYS A 65 0.90 -11.26 -4.34
C CYS A 65 -0.53 -11.60 -3.93
N TRP A 66 -1.50 -11.02 -4.66
CA TRP A 66 -2.94 -11.02 -4.38
C TRP A 66 -3.44 -10.04 -3.30
N ALA A 67 -2.59 -9.13 -2.79
CA ALA A 67 -3.03 -8.16 -1.79
C ALA A 67 -4.12 -7.20 -2.31
N ILE A 68 -4.12 -6.84 -3.59
CA ILE A 68 -5.20 -6.03 -4.20
C ILE A 68 -6.51 -6.81 -4.29
N TYR A 69 -6.43 -8.12 -4.54
CA TYR A 69 -7.62 -9.00 -4.52
C TYR A 69 -8.27 -9.02 -3.14
N ASP A 70 -7.47 -9.06 -2.07
CA ASP A 70 -7.98 -9.07 -0.70
C ASP A 70 -8.81 -7.82 -0.36
N ILE A 71 -8.53 -6.66 -0.97
CA ILE A 71 -9.26 -5.40 -0.72
C ILE A 71 -10.78 -5.58 -0.88
N TYR A 72 -11.23 -6.25 -1.95
CA TYR A 72 -12.66 -6.51 -2.19
C TYR A 72 -13.10 -7.91 -1.74
N ALA A 73 -12.23 -8.91 -1.90
CA ALA A 73 -12.62 -10.30 -1.67
C ALA A 73 -12.72 -10.65 -0.18
N ASN A 74 -11.84 -10.09 0.66
CA ASN A 74 -11.69 -10.48 2.06
C ASN A 74 -11.85 -9.31 3.03
N HIS A 75 -11.26 -8.15 2.72
CA HIS A 75 -11.34 -6.95 3.54
C HIS A 75 -12.66 -6.21 3.43
N LYS A 76 -13.38 -6.40 2.31
CA LYS A 76 -14.68 -5.77 2.04
C LYS A 76 -14.63 -4.24 2.17
N LEU A 77 -13.56 -3.63 1.67
CA LEU A 77 -13.43 -2.16 1.64
C LEU A 77 -14.16 -1.55 0.45
N VAL A 78 -14.28 -2.31 -0.63
CA VAL A 78 -15.00 -2.00 -1.85
C VAL A 78 -15.69 -3.27 -2.34
N GLU A 79 -16.63 -3.13 -3.28
CA GLU A 79 -17.49 -4.23 -3.70
C GLU A 79 -16.90 -5.03 -4.87
N THR A 80 -16.08 -4.38 -5.71
CA THR A 80 -15.64 -4.93 -7.00
C THR A 80 -14.12 -4.97 -7.17
N ALA A 81 -13.66 -5.76 -8.14
CA ALA A 81 -12.26 -5.83 -8.50
C ALA A 81 -11.80 -4.53 -9.19
N GLU A 82 -12.68 -3.90 -9.95
CA GLU A 82 -12.51 -2.60 -10.61
C GLU A 82 -12.23 -1.50 -9.57
N GLU A 83 -13.09 -1.38 -8.55
CA GLU A 83 -12.90 -0.42 -7.46
C GLU A 83 -11.63 -0.70 -6.65
N ALA A 84 -11.31 -1.97 -6.40
CA ALA A 84 -10.09 -2.34 -5.67
C ALA A 84 -8.82 -1.96 -6.45
N ALA A 85 -8.82 -2.20 -7.77
CA ALA A 85 -7.71 -1.83 -8.62
C ALA A 85 -7.58 -0.30 -8.74
N ALA A 86 -8.70 0.41 -8.93
CA ALA A 86 -8.71 1.88 -8.99
C ALA A 86 -8.18 2.49 -7.69
N LEU A 87 -8.70 2.04 -6.55
CA LEU A 87 -8.28 2.51 -5.23
C LEU A 87 -6.78 2.29 -4.99
N ALA A 88 -6.25 1.12 -5.36
CA ALA A 88 -4.83 0.82 -5.20
C ALA A 88 -3.93 1.74 -6.03
N VAL A 89 -4.29 1.97 -7.30
CA VAL A 89 -3.53 2.88 -8.18
C VAL A 89 -3.62 4.33 -7.69
N GLU A 90 -4.82 4.80 -7.34
CA GLU A 90 -5.04 6.17 -6.84
C GLU A 90 -4.26 6.43 -5.55
N MET A 91 -4.12 5.42 -4.68
CA MET A 91 -3.37 5.55 -3.42
C MET A 91 -1.87 5.27 -3.57
N GLY A 92 -1.37 5.03 -4.79
CA GLY A 92 0.07 4.96 -5.08
C GLY A 92 0.67 3.55 -5.00
N CYS A 93 -0.08 2.52 -5.38
CA CYS A 93 0.43 1.18 -5.65
C CYS A 93 0.52 0.98 -7.17
N GLU A 94 1.71 1.11 -7.76
CA GLU A 94 1.86 1.15 -9.21
C GLU A 94 1.85 -0.25 -9.85
N LEU A 95 2.35 -1.27 -9.15
CA LEU A 95 2.42 -2.64 -9.68
C LEU A 95 1.58 -3.60 -8.86
N ASN A 96 0.84 -4.48 -9.55
CA ASN A 96 0.11 -5.55 -8.91
C ASN A 96 0.81 -6.89 -9.11
N CYS A 97 1.37 -7.47 -8.03
CA CYS A 97 1.61 -8.91 -8.02
C CYS A 97 0.26 -9.61 -7.92
N GLY A 98 -0.22 -10.16 -9.04
CA GLY A 98 -1.53 -10.81 -9.12
C GLY A 98 -2.22 -10.55 -10.45
N ALA A 99 -3.54 -10.64 -10.44
CA ALA A 99 -4.36 -10.51 -11.65
C ALA A 99 -5.54 -9.53 -11.49
N THR A 100 -5.45 -8.58 -10.56
CA THR A 100 -6.55 -7.63 -10.29
C THR A 100 -6.48 -6.39 -11.19
N TYR A 101 -5.27 -5.89 -11.53
CA TYR A 101 -5.13 -4.68 -12.36
C TYR A 101 -5.69 -4.77 -13.79
N PRO A 102 -5.81 -5.94 -14.45
CA PRO A 102 -6.60 -6.05 -15.67
C PRO A 102 -8.06 -5.54 -15.54
N ALA A 103 -8.62 -5.49 -14.33
CA ALA A 103 -9.95 -4.91 -14.08
C ALA A 103 -10.02 -3.39 -14.34
N LEU A 104 -8.88 -2.67 -14.29
CA LEU A 104 -8.82 -1.22 -14.58
C LEU A 104 -9.31 -0.87 -15.98
N LEU A 105 -9.26 -1.82 -16.94
CA LEU A 105 -9.79 -1.61 -18.29
C LEU A 105 -11.31 -1.42 -18.32
N LYS A 106 -12.00 -1.70 -17.21
CA LYS A 106 -13.46 -1.55 -17.05
C LYS A 106 -13.85 -0.52 -15.99
N ALA A 107 -12.86 0.06 -15.30
CA ALA A 107 -13.06 1.04 -14.24
C ALA A 107 -13.33 2.45 -14.81
#